data_AF-A0A376Y7I4-F1
#
_entry.id   AF-A0A376Y7I4-F1
#
_cell.length_a   1.000
_cell.length_b   1.000
_cell.length_c   1.000
_cell.angle_alpha   90.00
_cell.angle_beta   90.00
_cell.angle_gamma   90.00
#
_symmetry.space_group_name_H-M   'P 1'
#
loop_
_entity.id
_entity.type
_entity.pdbx_description
1 polymer ?
#
loop_
_entity_poly.entity_id
_entity_poly.type
_entity_poly.pdbx_seq_one_letter_code
_entity_poly.pdbx_strand_id
1 'polypeptide(L)' 'MTRRVPELHRAFPEAVLFIHPLDAKARDLRRGDKVKVVSRRGEVISIVETRGRNRPPQGLV' A
#
# COMPACT_ATOMS: atom_id res chain seq x y z
N MET A 1 18.20 5.48 -6.68
CA MET A 1 19.31 4.56 -7.03
C MET A 1 19.15 3.17 -6.40
N THR A 2 18.63 3.04 -5.18
CA THR A 2 18.49 1.77 -4.44
C THR A 2 17.68 0.67 -5.12
N ARG A 3 16.66 1.02 -5.94
CA ARG A 3 15.87 0.03 -6.67
C ARG A 3 16.68 -0.80 -7.68
N ARG A 4 17.87 -0.34 -8.09
CA ARG A 4 18.76 -1.07 -9.02
C ARG A 4 19.68 -2.09 -8.33
N VAL A 5 19.77 -2.05 -6.99
CA VAL A 5 20.57 -2.98 -6.19
C VAL A 5 19.71 -4.24 -5.91
N PRO A 6 20.08 -5.44 -6.38
CA PRO A 6 19.23 -6.64 -6.29
C PRO A 6 18.83 -7.04 -4.86
N GLU A 7 19.70 -6.83 -3.88
CA GLU A 7 19.45 -7.14 -2.46
C GLU A 7 18.31 -6.28 -1.93
N LEU A 8 18.38 -4.97 -2.19
CA LEU A 8 17.39 -4.00 -1.72
C LEU A 8 16.07 -4.16 -2.46
N HIS A 9 16.12 -4.44 -3.77
CA HIS A 9 14.91 -4.68 -4.54
C HIS A 9 14.18 -5.94 -4.07
N ARG A 10 14.89 -7.04 -3.78
CA ARG A 10 14.27 -8.26 -3.24
C ARG A 10 13.64 -8.03 -1.86
N ALA A 11 14.26 -7.20 -1.02
CA ALA A 11 13.76 -6.93 0.32
C ALA A 11 12.43 -6.14 0.32
N PHE A 12 12.24 -5.24 -0.65
CA PHE A 12 11.00 -4.47 -0.80
C PHE A 12 10.80 -4.06 -2.28
N PRO A 13 10.17 -4.93 -3.09
CA PRO A 13 10.20 -4.79 -4.55
C PRO A 13 9.28 -3.69 -5.08
N GLU A 14 8.12 -3.52 -4.47
CA GLU A 14 7.08 -2.59 -4.90
C GLU A 14 6.55 -1.76 -3.74
N ALA A 15 5.97 -0.60 -4.07
CA ALA A 15 5.27 0.20 -3.10
C ALA A 15 3.93 -0.47 -2.77
N VAL A 16 3.58 -0.45 -1.48
CA VAL A 16 2.30 -0.93 -0.97
C VAL A 16 1.58 0.21 -0.27
N LEU A 17 0.25 0.17 -0.31
CA LEU A 17 -0.62 1.07 0.43
C LEU A 17 -0.87 0.48 1.82
N PHE A 18 -0.31 1.12 2.85
CA PHE A 18 -0.61 0.75 4.23
C PHE A 18 -1.93 1.36 4.65
N ILE A 19 -2.88 0.53 5.05
CA ILE A 19 -4.22 0.97 5.46
C ILE A 19 -4.67 0.22 6.71
N HIS A 20 -5.43 0.91 7.55
CA HIS A 20 -6.00 0.29 8.74
C HIS A 20 -6.94 -0.87 8.35
N PRO A 21 -6.91 -2.03 9.06
CA PRO A 21 -7.75 -3.19 8.70
C PRO A 21 -9.25 -2.89 8.64
N LEU A 22 -9.74 -2.00 9.52
CA LEU A 22 -11.15 -1.60 9.54
C LEU A 22 -11.51 -0.71 8.33
N ASP A 23 -10.59 0.12 7.85
CA ASP A 23 -10.79 0.91 6.64
C ASP A 23 -10.78 0.06 5.37
N ALA A 24 -9.90 -0.94 5.34
CA ALA A 24 -9.88 -1.94 4.28
C ALA A 24 -11.21 -2.71 4.25
N LYS A 25 -11.68 -3.19 5.42
CA LYS A 25 -12.97 -3.89 5.55
C LYS A 25 -14.15 -3.00 5.15
N ALA A 26 -14.17 -1.73 5.55
CA ALA A 26 -15.24 -0.79 5.18
C ALA A 26 -15.31 -0.53 3.66
N ARG A 27 -14.19 -0.70 2.95
CA ARG A 27 -14.08 -0.55 1.49
C ARG A 27 -14.10 -1.88 0.73
N ASP A 28 -14.41 -2.98 1.42
CA ASP A 28 -14.37 -4.36 0.90
C ASP A 28 -13.02 -4.76 0.25
N LEU A 29 -11.93 -4.22 0.79
CA LEU A 29 -10.57 -4.48 0.34
C LEU A 29 -9.91 -5.56 1.21
N ARG A 30 -9.21 -6.48 0.56
CA ARG A 30 -8.38 -7.50 1.20
C ARG A 30 -6.91 -7.20 0.98
N ARG A 31 -6.08 -7.78 1.84
CA ARG A 31 -4.62 -7.71 1.70
C ARG A 31 -4.20 -8.36 0.38
N GLY A 32 -3.39 -7.67 -0.40
CA GLY A 32 -2.95 -8.13 -1.72
C GLY A 32 -3.79 -7.62 -2.88
N ASP A 33 -4.93 -6.98 -2.61
CA ASP A 33 -5.76 -6.42 -3.67
C ASP A 33 -5.08 -5.20 -4.30
N LYS A 34 -5.22 -5.10 -5.63
CA LYS A 34 -4.80 -3.92 -6.38
C LYS A 34 -5.84 -2.82 -6.22
N VAL A 35 -5.39 -1.66 -5.78
CA VAL A 35 -6.23 -0.49 -5.57
C VAL A 35 -5.68 0.70 -6.31
N LYS A 36 -6.58 1.60 -6.68
CA LYS A 36 -6.25 2.87 -7.30
C LYS A 36 -6.36 3.97 -6.25
N VAL A 37 -5.26 4.66 -5.98
CA VAL A 37 -5.20 5.84 -5.11
C VAL A 37 -5.41 7.06 -5.99
N VAL A 38 -6.49 7.80 -5.74
CA VAL A 38 -6.91 8.93 -6.57
C VAL A 38 -6.82 10.23 -5.78
N SER A 39 -6.28 11.26 -6.43
CA SER A 39 -6.28 12.64 -5.93
C SER A 39 -6.76 13.58 -7.03
N ARG A 40 -6.99 14.85 -6.71
CA ARG A 40 -7.33 15.89 -7.70
C ARG A 40 -6.29 16.05 -8.82
N ARG A 41 -5.05 15.61 -8.60
CA ARG A 41 -3.93 15.77 -9.54
C ARG A 41 -3.64 14.51 -10.37
N GLY A 42 -4.32 13.40 -10.10
CA GLY A 42 -4.06 12.15 -10.78
C GLY A 42 -4.22 10.93 -9.89
N GLU A 43 -3.86 9.77 -10.44
CA GLU A 43 -4.06 8.45 -9.86
C GLU A 43 -2.81 7.57 -9.93
N VAL A 44 -2.69 6.63 -9.00
CA VAL A 44 -1.64 5.59 -9.01
C VAL A 44 -2.21 4.25 -8.56
N ILE A 45 -1.70 3.16 -9.12
CA ILE A 45 -2.09 1.80 -8.73
C ILE A 45 -1.09 1.28 -7.69
N SER A 46 -1.59 0.69 -6.61
CA SER A 46 -0.79 0.11 -5.53
C SER A 46 -1.47 -1.16 -5.00
N ILE A 47 -0.79 -1.88 -4.10
CA ILE A 47 -1.29 -3.11 -3.47
C ILE A 47 -1.60 -2.83 -2.00
N VAL A 48 -2.75 -3.30 -1.51
CA VAL A 48 -3.18 -3.13 -0.11
C VAL A 48 -2.35 -3.99 0.85
N GLU A 49 -1.79 -3.35 1.88
CA GLU A 49 -1.10 -4.00 2.99
C GLU A 49 -1.69 -3.54 4.33
N THR A 50 -2.16 -4.49 5.14
CA THR A 50 -2.84 -4.24 6.43
C THR A 50 -2.07 -4.80 7.63
N ARG A 51 -1.02 -5.60 7.40
CA ARG A 51 -0.22 -6.27 8.44
C ARG A 51 1.27 -5.95 8.33
N GLY A 52 1.60 -4.87 7.63
CA GLY A 52 2.98 -4.47 7.41
C GLY A 52 3.61 -3.73 8.59
N ARG A 53 4.78 -3.15 8.32
CA ARG A 53 5.56 -2.38 9.30
C ARG A 53 4.85 -1.11 9.78
N ASN A 54 4.07 -0.47 8.91
CA ASN A 54 3.34 0.75 9.22
C ASN A 54 1.93 0.39 9.67
N ARG A 55 1.51 0.94 10.81
CA ARG A 55 0.16 0.77 11.38
C ARG A 55 -0.52 2.14 11.49
N PRO A 56 -1.05 2.69 10.38
CA PRO A 56 -1.73 3.97 10.43
C PRO A 56 -3.04 3.89 11.24
N PRO A 57 -3.47 5.00 11.86
CA PRO A 57 -4.81 5.08 12.44
C PRO A 57 -5.89 5.06 11.35
N GLN A 58 -7.15 4.88 11.76
CA GLN A 58 -8.27 4.92 10.82
C GLN A 58 -8.37 6.27 10.10
N GLY A 59 -8.69 6.23 8.81
CA GLY A 59 -8.81 7.40 7.94
C GLY A 59 -7.49 7.91 7.34
N LEU A 60 -6.35 7.29 7.67
CA LEU A 60 -5.03 7.66 7.15
C LEU A 60 -4.39 6.51 6.37
N VAL A 61 -3.83 6.83 5.21
CA VAL A 61 -3.13 5.91 4.29
C VAL A 61 -1.88 6.58 3.70
#